data_AF-A0A8W8MQB6-F1
#
_entry.id   AF-A0A8W8MQB6-F1
#
_cell.length_a   1.000
_cell.length_b   1.000
_cell.length_c   1.000
_cell.angle_alpha   90.00
_cell.angle_beta   90.00
_cell.angle_gamma   90.00
#
_symmetry.space_group_name_H-M   'P 1'
#
loop_
_entity.id
_entity.type
_entity.pdbx_description
1 polymer ?
#
loop_
_entity_poly.entity_id
_entity_poly.type
_entity_poly.pdbx_seq_one_letter_code
_entity_poly.pdbx_strand_id
1 'polypeptide(L)'
;DSTLNLNAINNAPGPKPWALTFSFGRALQASVLKAWQGKKENVKAAQEQLLVRAKANGLAAMGKFQGGQSGKASGESLFVANHSY
;
A
#
# COMPACT_ATOMS: atom_id res chain seq x y z
N ASP A 1 7.04 4.54 -2.66
CA ASP A 1 6.08 3.48 -2.30
C ASP A 1 5.42 3.85 -0.97
N SER A 2 4.10 4.06 -0.92
CA SER A 2 3.43 4.66 0.26
C SER A 2 3.59 3.84 1.54
N THR A 3 3.70 2.51 1.41
CA THR A 3 3.95 1.57 2.51
C THR A 3 5.34 1.75 3.14
N LEU A 4 6.37 1.98 2.33
CA LEU A 4 7.74 2.21 2.83
C LEU A 4 7.83 3.52 3.60
N ASN A 5 7.19 4.57 3.11
CA ASN A 5 7.17 5.87 3.77
C ASN A 5 6.46 5.81 5.12
N LEU A 6 5.30 5.14 5.20
CA LEU A 6 4.58 4.94 6.46
C LEU A 6 5.41 4.14 7.48
N ASN A 7 6.14 3.13 7.00
CA ASN A 7 7.02 2.34 7.84
C ASN A 7 8.19 3.18 8.39
N ALA A 8 8.79 4.03 7.56
CA ALA A 8 9.84 4.94 7.99
C ALA A 8 9.33 5.97 9.01
N ILE A 9 8.12 6.51 8.81
CA ILE A 9 7.47 7.44 9.75
C ILE A 9 7.23 6.76 11.11
N ASN A 10 6.74 5.52 11.12
CA ASN A 10 6.52 4.79 12.37
C ASN A 10 7.84 4.39 13.07
N ASN A 11 8.90 4.14 12.32
CA ASN A 11 10.24 3.86 12.86
C ASN A 11 11.04 5.12 13.24
N ALA A 12 10.58 6.32 12.90
CA ALA A 12 11.28 7.55 13.22
C ALA A 12 11.37 7.75 14.75
N PRO A 13 12.51 8.20 15.27
CA PRO A 13 12.70 8.42 16.70
C PRO A 13 11.81 9.57 17.21
N GLY A 14 11.36 9.47 18.46
CA GLY A 14 10.56 10.50 19.13
C GLY A 14 9.16 10.02 19.56
N PRO A 15 8.55 10.72 20.54
CA PRO A 15 7.22 10.39 21.04
C PRO A 15 6.17 10.63 19.95
N LYS A 16 5.31 9.63 19.73
CA LYS A 16 4.19 9.68 18.80
C LYS A 16 2.89 9.50 19.60
N PRO A 17 2.31 10.59 20.13
CA PRO A 17 1.13 10.51 21.01
C PRO A 17 -0.18 10.17 20.26
N TRP A 18 -0.13 10.10 18.93
CA TRP A 18 -1.26 9.74 18.07
C TRP A 18 -0.91 8.59 17.13
N ALA A 19 -1.91 7.78 16.76
CA ALA A 19 -1.73 6.67 15.84
C ALA A 19 -1.39 7.16 14.43
N LEU A 20 -0.23 6.75 13.91
CA LEU A 20 0.20 7.05 12.54
C LEU A 20 -0.18 5.89 11.62
N THR A 21 -1.39 5.97 11.08
CA THR A 21 -2.00 4.94 10.21
C THR A 21 -2.17 5.44 8.78
N PHE A 22 -2.67 4.58 7.89
CA PHE A 22 -2.87 4.88 6.47
C PHE A 22 -4.33 5.12 6.09
N SER A 23 -4.54 6.02 5.13
CA SER A 23 -5.78 6.15 4.35
C SER A 23 -5.41 6.20 2.88
N PHE A 24 -5.31 5.02 2.25
CA PHE A 24 -4.79 4.88 0.90
C PHE A 24 -5.91 4.53 -0.09
N GLY A 25 -6.30 5.47 -0.94
CA GLY A 25 -7.22 5.20 -2.06
C GLY A 25 -6.53 4.50 -3.23
N ARG A 26 -5.86 5.26 -4.10
CA ARG A 26 -5.23 4.75 -5.33
C ARG A 26 -4.13 3.72 -5.09
N ALA A 27 -3.34 3.87 -4.02
CA ALA A 27 -2.24 2.95 -3.72
C ALA A 27 -2.70 1.54 -3.29
N LEU A 28 -3.93 1.38 -2.81
CA LEU A 28 -4.52 0.06 -2.52
C LEU A 28 -5.23 -0.52 -3.75
N GLN A 29 -5.89 0.33 -4.54
CA GLN A 29 -6.78 -0.14 -5.61
C GLN A 29 -6.06 -0.37 -6.94
N ALA A 30 -4.93 0.30 -7.23
CA ALA A 30 -4.26 0.17 -8.54
C ALA A 30 -3.86 -1.27 -8.87
N SER A 31 -3.25 -2.00 -7.92
CA SER A 31 -2.87 -3.41 -8.12
C SER A 31 -4.08 -4.35 -8.18
N VAL A 32 -5.13 -4.04 -7.43
CA VAL A 32 -6.38 -4.82 -7.39
C VAL A 32 -7.15 -4.67 -8.70
N LEU A 33 -7.26 -3.44 -9.22
CA LEU A 33 -7.89 -3.14 -10.51
C LEU A 33 -7.12 -3.80 -11.67
N LYS A 34 -5.77 -3.74 -11.64
CA LYS A 34 -4.91 -4.39 -12.65
C LYS A 34 -5.07 -5.92 -12.64
N ALA A 35 -5.23 -6.52 -11.46
CA ALA A 35 -5.48 -7.96 -11.33
C ALA A 35 -6.91 -8.34 -11.72
N TRP A 36 -7.90 -7.50 -11.39
CA TRP A 36 -9.31 -7.75 -11.68
C TRP A 36 -9.64 -7.66 -13.18
N GLN A 37 -9.14 -6.64 -13.88
CA GLN A 37 -9.43 -6.38 -15.30
C GLN A 37 -10.95 -6.32 -15.65
N GLY A 38 -11.82 -6.11 -14.66
CA GLY A 38 -13.28 -6.17 -14.84
C GLY A 38 -13.85 -7.56 -15.08
N LYS A 39 -13.04 -8.63 -15.00
CA LYS A 39 -13.47 -10.01 -15.25
C LYS A 39 -13.89 -10.68 -13.95
N LYS A 40 -15.06 -11.33 -13.94
CA LYS A 40 -15.57 -12.06 -12.76
C LYS A 40 -14.65 -13.21 -12.33
N GLU A 41 -13.98 -13.84 -13.29
CA GLU A 41 -13.01 -14.93 -13.05
C GLU A 41 -11.81 -14.46 -12.21
N ASN A 42 -11.44 -13.18 -12.31
CA ASN A 42 -10.26 -12.62 -11.66
C ASN A 42 -10.55 -12.04 -10.26
N VAL A 43 -11.79 -12.15 -9.77
CA VAL A 43 -12.18 -11.60 -8.46
C VAL A 43 -11.30 -12.16 -7.34
N LYS A 44 -11.01 -13.46 -7.36
CA LYS A 44 -10.15 -14.10 -6.35
C LYS A 44 -8.71 -13.58 -6.39
N ALA A 45 -8.15 -13.45 -7.59
CA ALA A 45 -6.81 -12.88 -7.78
C ALA A 45 -6.75 -11.41 -7.31
N ALA A 46 -7.80 -10.63 -7.57
CA ALA A 46 -7.91 -9.25 -7.11
C ALA A 46 -8.00 -9.14 -5.58
N GLN A 47 -8.78 -10.01 -4.94
CA GLN A 47 -8.89 -10.10 -3.48
C GLN A 47 -7.55 -10.49 -2.82
N GLU A 48 -6.81 -11.42 -3.42
CA GLU A 48 -5.46 -11.77 -2.95
C GLU A 48 -4.51 -10.58 -3.00
N GLN A 49 -4.54 -9.79 -4.08
CA GLN A 49 -3.74 -8.56 -4.16
C GLN A 49 -4.15 -7.52 -3.11
N LEU A 50 -5.45 -7.39 -2.84
CA LEU A 50 -5.95 -6.49 -1.78
C LEU A 50 -5.43 -6.93 -0.40
N LEU A 51 -5.48 -8.23 -0.10
CA LEU A 51 -5.00 -8.79 1.16
C LEU A 51 -3.51 -8.57 1.36
N VAL A 52 -2.70 -8.79 0.31
CA VAL A 52 -1.25 -8.53 0.35
C VAL A 52 -0.99 -7.06 0.69
N ARG A 53 -1.70 -6.14 0.05
CA ARG A 53 -1.52 -4.70 0.27
C ARG A 53 -2.04 -4.24 1.64
N ALA A 54 -3.17 -4.78 2.11
CA ALA A 54 -3.69 -4.50 3.44
C ALA A 54 -2.72 -4.97 4.54
N LYS A 55 -2.17 -6.18 4.40
CA LYS A 55 -1.15 -6.72 5.32
C LYS A 55 0.11 -5.87 5.32
N ALA A 56 0.61 -5.49 4.15
CA ALA A 56 1.81 -4.65 4.02
C ALA A 56 1.63 -3.29 4.71
N ASN A 57 0.48 -2.63 4.51
CA ASN A 57 0.19 -1.35 5.15
C ASN A 57 -0.05 -1.46 6.66
N GLY A 58 -0.69 -2.55 7.12
CA GLY A 58 -0.83 -2.83 8.55
C GLY A 58 0.53 -3.04 9.23
N LEU A 59 1.45 -3.76 8.59
CA LEU A 59 2.82 -3.91 9.09
C LEU A 59 3.57 -2.58 9.10
N ALA A 60 3.38 -1.74 8.08
CA ALA A 60 4.01 -0.43 8.01
C ALA A 60 3.49 0.55 9.07
N ALA A 61 2.19 0.51 9.39
CA ALA A 61 1.60 1.27 10.49
C ALA A 61 2.18 0.87 11.86
N MET A 62 2.73 -0.35 11.99
CA MET A 62 3.43 -0.82 13.18
C MET A 62 4.95 -0.63 13.12
N GLY A 63 5.50 -0.09 12.03
CA GLY A 63 6.95 -0.01 11.83
C GLY A 63 7.63 -1.37 11.56
N LYS A 64 6.86 -2.44 11.31
CA LYS A 64 7.36 -3.81 11.16
C LYS A 64 7.45 -4.27 9.70
N PHE A 65 7.27 -3.38 8.74
CA PHE A 65 7.34 -3.75 7.33
C PHE A 65 8.80 -3.89 6.88
N GLN A 66 9.21 -5.11 6.52
CA GLN A 66 10.60 -5.44 6.15
C GLN A 66 10.86 -5.37 4.63
N GLY A 67 10.01 -4.69 3.86
CA GLY A 67 10.20 -4.54 2.40
C GLY A 67 9.95 -5.80 1.57
N GLY A 68 9.77 -6.97 2.19
CA GLY A 68 9.41 -8.22 1.53
C GLY A 68 7.90 -8.34 1.28
N GLN A 69 7.53 -8.54 0.01
CA GLN A 69 6.17 -8.81 -0.48
C GLN A 69 5.21 -7.62 -0.60
N SER A 70 5.69 -6.46 -1.07
CA SER A 70 4.79 -5.63 -1.88
C SER A 70 4.64 -6.34 -3.23
N GLY A 71 3.53 -7.05 -3.45
CA GLY A 71 3.27 -7.78 -4.70
C GLY A 71 3.56 -6.91 -5.92
N LYS A 72 4.15 -7.50 -6.98
CA LYS A 72 4.80 -6.96 -8.21
C LYS A 72 4.43 -5.56 -8.78
N ALA A 73 3.40 -4.90 -8.28
CA ALA A 73 2.97 -3.54 -8.59
C ALA A 73 3.60 -2.42 -7.73
N SER A 74 4.52 -2.71 -6.80
CA SER A 74 5.21 -1.68 -5.98
C SER A 74 6.34 -0.95 -6.70
N GLY A 75 6.88 -1.55 -7.77
CA GLY A 75 7.91 -0.93 -8.59
C GLY A 75 7.38 0.14 -9.55
N GLU A 76 6.08 0.17 -9.82
CA GLU A 76 5.46 1.21 -10.65
C GLU A 76 5.12 2.41 -9.77
N SER A 77 5.89 3.49 -9.93
CA SER A 77 5.58 4.78 -9.33
C SER A 77 4.20 5.25 -9.81
N LEU A 78 3.20 5.25 -8.91
CA LEU A 78 1.89 5.89 -9.14
C LEU A 78 1.96 7.43 -9.08
N PHE A 79 3.18 7.98 -9.02
CA PHE A 79 3.41 9.42 -9.04
C PHE A 79 3.08 9.96 -10.43
N VAL A 80 1.97 10.68 -10.52
CA VAL A 80 1.65 11.52 -11.67
C VAL A 80 2.12 12.92 -11.32
N ALA A 81 3.17 13.40 -12.00
CA ALA A 81 3.58 14.80 -11.91
C ALA A 81 2.43 15.69 -12.43
N ASN A 82 2.11 16.78 -11.71
CA ASN A 82 1.07 17.79 -12.03
C ASN A 82 -0.38 17.51 -11.60
N HIS A 83 -0.63 16.91 -10.44
CA HIS A 83 -1.95 17.07 -9.79
C HIS A 83 -1.96 18.39 -9.01
N SER A 84 -2.24 19.49 -9.70
CA SER A 84 -2.49 20.80 -9.08
C SER A 84 -3.90 20.83 -8.48
N TYR A 85 -4.03 21.38 -7.26
CA TYR A 85 -5.30 21.71 -6.62
C TYR A 85 -5.97 22.91 -7.28
#